data_AF-A0A958LUI0-F1
#
_entry.id   AF-A0A958LUI0-F1
#
_cell.length_a   1.000
_cell.length_b   1.000
_cell.length_c   1.000
_cell.angle_alpha   90.00
_cell.angle_beta   90.00
_cell.angle_gamma   90.00
#
_symmetry.space_group_name_H-M   'P 1'
#
loop_
_entity.id
_entity.type
_entity.pdbx_description
1 polymer ?
#
loop_
_entity_poly.entity_id
_entity_poly.type
_entity_poly.pdbx_seq_one_letter_code
_entity_poly.pdbx_strand_id
1 'polypeptide(L)'
;VQQMPPNQLLVGLSLFLTFFIMNPAFQELNQNGVQPFLAGKITQEKALEESMAPLRRFMFNQTRDSDLSLFLRLAKVEKPQTRADVPSLVLIPSFVLSEIKTAFQIGFIIFLPFLVIDIVASSVLMAMGMMMLPPVIISMPLKIMLFVLVDGWSLLVGSMVKSFG
;
A
#
# COMPACT_ATOMS: atom_id res chain seq x y z
N VAL A 1 -0.77 -1.25 -25.46
CA VAL A 1 -1.23 -1.82 -24.16
C VAL A 1 -1.63 -0.70 -23.20
N GLN A 2 -2.23 0.37 -23.75
CA GLN A 2 -2.73 1.52 -23.00
C GLN A 2 -3.71 1.01 -21.94
N GLN A 3 -3.32 1.09 -20.66
CA GLN A 3 -4.15 0.84 -19.48
C GLN A 3 -4.82 -0.55 -19.39
N MET A 4 -4.07 -1.63 -19.67
CA MET A 4 -4.46 -2.97 -19.20
C MET A 4 -3.53 -3.39 -18.05
N PRO A 5 -4.07 -3.82 -16.89
CA PRO A 5 -5.49 -3.92 -16.54
C PRO A 5 -6.19 -2.55 -16.42
N PRO A 6 -7.51 -2.47 -16.61
CA PRO A 6 -8.26 -1.23 -16.41
C PRO A 6 -8.08 -0.68 -15.00
N ASN A 7 -7.86 0.62 -14.86
CA ASN A 7 -7.68 1.27 -13.55
C ASN A 7 -8.82 0.97 -12.57
N GLN A 8 -10.07 0.86 -13.06
CA GLN A 8 -11.22 0.51 -12.24
C GLN A 8 -11.14 -0.89 -11.63
N LEU A 9 -10.58 -1.86 -12.37
CA LEU A 9 -10.35 -3.20 -11.85
C LEU A 9 -9.28 -3.19 -10.76
N LEU A 10 -8.21 -2.42 -10.95
CA LEU A 10 -7.16 -2.26 -9.95
C LEU A 10 -7.71 -1.60 -8.67
N VAL A 11 -8.52 -0.54 -8.80
CA VAL A 11 -9.18 0.12 -7.66
C VAL A 11 -10.10 -0.86 -6.93
N GLY A 12 -10.89 -1.64 -7.67
CA GLY A 12 -11.76 -2.66 -7.08
C GLY A 12 -10.97 -3.72 -6.29
N LEU A 13 -9.90 -4.26 -6.88
CA LEU A 13 -9.03 -5.22 -6.20
C LEU A 13 -8.40 -4.61 -4.95
N SER A 14 -7.83 -3.40 -5.04
CA SER A 14 -7.25 -2.71 -3.90
C SER A 14 -8.26 -2.50 -2.78
N LEU A 15 -9.51 -2.16 -3.10
CA LEU A 15 -10.55 -1.98 -2.10
C LEU A 15 -10.90 -3.29 -1.37
N PHE A 16 -11.03 -4.40 -2.10
CA PHE A 16 -11.25 -5.71 -1.47
C PHE A 16 -10.07 -6.15 -0.61
N LEU A 17 -8.83 -5.91 -1.05
CA LEU A 17 -7.64 -6.17 -0.24
C LEU A 17 -7.61 -5.32 1.02
N THR A 18 -7.98 -4.04 0.94
CA THR A 18 -8.10 -3.16 2.10
C THR A 18 -9.11 -3.73 3.11
N PHE A 19 -10.30 -4.13 2.67
CA PHE A 19 -11.28 -4.75 3.58
C PHE A 19 -10.78 -6.05 4.20
N PHE A 20 -10.09 -6.87 3.42
CA PHE A 20 -9.53 -8.13 3.89
C PHE A 20 -8.45 -7.91 4.96
N ILE A 21 -7.48 -7.03 4.69
CA ILE A 21 -6.37 -6.70 5.61
C ILE A 21 -6.89 -5.99 6.86
N MET A 22 -7.82 -5.04 6.70
CA MET A 22 -8.34 -4.24 7.80
C MET A 22 -9.49 -4.90 8.58
N ASN A 23 -9.90 -6.13 8.21
CA ASN A 23 -11.00 -6.82 8.88
C ASN A 23 -10.89 -6.83 10.43
N PRO A 24 -9.72 -7.10 11.05
CA PRO A 24 -9.60 -7.07 12.51
C PRO A 24 -9.87 -5.67 13.11
N ALA A 25 -9.38 -4.62 12.46
CA ALA A 25 -9.60 -3.25 12.90
C ALA A 25 -11.08 -2.84 12.76
N PHE A 26 -11.73 -3.23 11.66
CA PHE A 26 -13.17 -3.00 11.47
C PHE A 26 -14.03 -3.76 12.47
N GLN A 27 -13.64 -4.98 12.85
CA GLN A 27 -14.33 -5.75 13.88
C GLN A 27 -14.23 -5.07 15.25
N GLU A 28 -13.03 -4.65 15.67
CA GLU A 28 -12.81 -3.93 16.94
C GLU A 28 -13.59 -2.60 16.96
N LEU A 29 -13.54 -1.84 15.86
CA LEU A 29 -14.29 -0.60 15.69
C LEU A 29 -15.80 -0.82 15.84
N ASN A 30 -16.34 -1.86 15.19
CA ASN A 30 -17.77 -2.13 15.25
C ASN A 30 -18.20 -2.58 16.65
N GLN A 31 -17.43 -3.46 17.30
CA GLN A 31 -17.76 -4.01 18.62
C GLN A 31 -17.66 -2.97 19.74
N ASN A 32 -16.64 -2.11 19.71
CA ASN A 32 -16.36 -1.18 20.80
C ASN A 32 -16.95 0.23 20.58
N GLY A 33 -17.09 0.66 19.32
CA GLY A 33 -17.59 1.99 18.97
C GLY A 33 -19.02 1.97 18.46
N VAL A 34 -19.28 1.27 17.36
CA VAL A 34 -20.55 1.38 16.62
C VAL A 34 -21.72 0.73 17.36
N GLN A 35 -21.60 -0.53 17.75
CA GLN A 35 -22.69 -1.25 18.41
C GLN A 35 -23.08 -0.62 19.76
N PRO A 36 -22.15 -0.22 20.64
CA PRO A 36 -22.51 0.43 21.90
C PRO A 36 -23.15 1.81 21.70
N PHE A 37 -22.75 2.56 20.67
CA PHE A 37 -23.37 3.84 20.33
C PHE A 37 -24.81 3.66 19.85
N LEU A 38 -25.05 2.72 18.94
CA LEU A 38 -26.40 2.39 18.45
C LEU A 38 -27.31 1.87 19.58
N ALA A 39 -26.73 1.18 20.56
CA ALA A 39 -27.43 0.72 21.76
C ALA A 39 -27.63 1.83 22.82
N GLY A 40 -27.20 3.07 22.55
CA GLY A 40 -27.32 4.20 23.49
C GLY A 40 -26.45 4.07 24.75
N LYS A 41 -25.44 3.18 24.76
CA LYS A 41 -24.60 2.90 25.92
C LYS A 41 -23.43 3.87 26.08
N ILE A 42 -23.01 4.50 24.98
CA ILE A 42 -21.91 5.48 24.96
C ILE A 42 -22.33 6.74 24.22
N THR A 43 -21.69 7.86 24.57
CA THR A 43 -21.87 9.13 23.86
C THR A 43 -21.20 9.08 22.48
N GLN A 44 -21.59 10.00 21.59
CA GLN A 44 -20.96 10.13 20.27
C GLN A 44 -19.46 10.39 20.36
N GLU A 45 -19.02 11.21 21.33
CA GLU A 45 -17.61 11.50 21.57
C GLU A 45 -16.82 10.24 21.93
N LYS A 46 -17.35 9.44 22.86
CA LYS A 46 -16.73 8.18 23.25
C LYS A 46 -16.74 7.16 22.11
N ALA A 47 -17.82 7.12 21.32
CA ALA A 47 -17.91 6.27 20.15
C ALA A 47 -16.83 6.58 19.11
N LEU A 48 -16.55 7.88 18.87
CA LEU A 48 -15.49 8.31 17.97
C LEU A 48 -14.11 7.93 18.52
N GLU A 49 -13.86 8.11 19.81
CA GLU A 49 -12.60 7.72 20.46
C GLU A 49 -12.34 6.21 20.32
N GLU A 50 -13.30 5.38 20.71
CA GLU A 50 -13.20 3.92 20.66
C GLU A 50 -13.11 3.40 19.21
N SER A 51 -13.80 4.05 18.27
CA SER A 51 -13.72 3.69 16.84
C SER A 51 -12.37 4.06 16.23
N MET A 52 -11.76 5.16 16.67
CA MET A 52 -10.50 5.65 16.13
C MET A 52 -9.29 4.88 16.69
N ALA A 53 -9.40 4.30 17.88
CA ALA A 53 -8.33 3.55 18.54
C ALA A 53 -7.73 2.41 17.68
N PRO A 54 -8.51 1.46 17.11
CA PRO A 54 -7.97 0.39 16.26
C PRO A 54 -7.32 0.92 14.98
N LEU A 55 -7.89 1.97 14.38
CA LEU A 55 -7.33 2.62 13.19
C LEU A 55 -5.99 3.29 13.48
N ARG A 56 -5.89 4.00 14.62
CA ARG A 56 -4.62 4.58 15.08
C ARG A 56 -3.58 3.52 15.35
N ARG A 57 -3.95 2.42 15.99
CA ARG A 57 -3.04 1.29 16.26
C ARG A 57 -2.49 0.71 14.95
N PHE A 58 -3.35 0.49 13.96
CA PHE A 58 -2.95 0.06 12.62
C PHE A 58 -1.95 1.04 11.97
N MET A 59 -2.29 2.34 11.95
CA MET A 59 -1.40 3.37 11.38
C MET A 59 -0.04 3.43 12.08
N PHE A 60 -0.01 3.36 13.42
CA PHE A 60 1.26 3.38 14.16
C PHE A 60 2.16 2.18 13.85
N ASN A 61 1.59 1.00 13.60
CA ASN A 61 2.38 -0.18 13.31
C ASN A 61 3.06 -0.11 11.94
N GLN A 62 2.52 0.69 11.02
CA GLN A 62 3.06 0.86 9.66
C GLN A 62 3.82 2.18 9.46
N THR A 63 3.63 3.15 10.36
CA THR A 63 4.32 4.44 10.29
C THR A 63 5.77 4.29 10.74
N ARG A 64 6.72 4.77 9.92
CA ARG A 64 8.13 4.79 10.28
C ARG A 64 8.40 5.89 11.30
N ASP A 65 9.22 5.60 12.31
CA ASP A 65 9.59 6.58 13.36
C ASP A 65 10.22 7.86 12.78
N SER A 66 10.98 7.73 11.70
CA SER A 66 11.60 8.87 10.99
C SER A 66 10.56 9.79 10.36
N ASP A 67 9.47 9.23 9.82
CA ASP A 67 8.41 9.97 9.14
C ASP A 67 7.48 10.62 10.18
N LEU A 68 7.18 9.91 11.26
CA LEU A 68 6.47 10.48 12.41
C LEU A 68 7.25 11.66 13.02
N SER A 69 8.56 11.49 13.22
CA SER A 69 9.44 12.53 13.75
C SER A 69 9.56 13.75 12.84
N LEU A 70 9.43 13.57 11.52
CA LEU A 70 9.38 14.67 10.57
C LEU A 70 8.13 15.52 10.80
N PHE A 71 6.94 14.91 10.82
CA PHE A 71 5.70 15.66 10.98
C PHE A 71 5.51 16.23 12.40
N LEU A 72 6.01 15.57 13.45
CA LEU A 72 6.04 16.16 14.79
C LEU A 72 6.84 17.47 14.83
N ARG A 73 8.01 17.50 14.17
CA ARG A 73 8.84 18.71 14.06
C ARG A 73 8.15 19.80 13.22
N LEU A 74 7.54 19.43 12.10
CA LEU A 74 6.82 20.37 11.23
C LEU A 74 5.60 20.99 11.93
N ALA A 75 4.87 20.18 12.71
CA ALA A 75 3.71 20.62 13.46
C ALA A 75 4.07 21.43 14.73
N LYS A 76 5.36 21.54 15.07
CA LYS A 76 5.87 22.20 16.29
C LYS A 76 5.19 21.68 17.57
N VAL A 77 4.83 20.40 17.57
CA VAL A 77 4.21 19.75 18.72
C VAL A 77 5.31 19.36 19.70
N GLU A 78 5.09 19.59 20.99
CA GLU A 78 6.00 19.10 22.03
C GLU A 78 6.20 17.59 21.91
N LYS A 79 7.37 17.10 22.29
CA LYS A 79 7.70 15.69 22.14
C LYS A 79 6.68 14.84 22.91
N PRO A 80 5.85 14.03 22.23
CA PRO A 80 4.84 13.22 22.91
C PRO A 80 5.53 12.15 23.76
N GLN A 81 4.98 11.87 24.95
CA GLN A 81 5.52 10.85 25.85
C GLN A 81 4.97 9.46 25.48
N THR A 82 3.74 9.42 24.96
CA THR A 82 3.06 8.21 24.56
C THR A 82 2.48 8.32 23.15
N ARG A 83 2.12 7.17 22.54
CA ARG A 83 1.41 7.13 21.25
C ARG A 83 0.02 7.78 21.31
N ALA A 84 -0.58 7.90 22.49
CA ALA A 84 -1.87 8.56 22.67
C ALA A 84 -1.76 10.07 22.44
N ASP A 85 -0.63 10.66 22.86
CA ASP A 85 -0.40 12.12 22.82
C ASP A 85 -0.14 12.65 21.39
N VAL A 86 0.10 11.75 20.42
CA VAL A 86 0.34 12.12 19.03
C VAL A 86 -0.98 12.54 18.38
N PRO A 87 -1.12 13.79 17.90
CA PRO A 87 -2.34 14.23 17.23
C PRO A 87 -2.62 13.41 15.96
N SER A 88 -3.87 13.06 15.69
CA SER A 88 -4.25 12.35 14.44
C SER A 88 -3.86 13.14 13.19
N LEU A 89 -3.88 14.48 13.26
CA LEU A 89 -3.41 15.38 12.19
C LEU A 89 -1.92 15.24 11.87
N VAL A 90 -1.12 14.68 12.78
CA VAL A 90 0.30 14.35 12.56
C VAL A 90 0.43 12.90 12.11
N LEU A 91 -0.28 11.98 12.76
CA LEU A 91 -0.19 10.54 12.47
C LEU A 91 -0.63 10.19 11.05
N ILE A 92 -1.78 10.71 10.58
CA ILE A 92 -2.33 10.38 9.27
C ILE A 92 -1.36 10.74 8.12
N PRO A 93 -0.83 11.97 8.01
CA PRO A 93 0.12 12.29 6.94
C PRO A 93 1.46 11.54 7.10
N SER A 94 1.89 11.23 8.33
CA SER A 94 3.09 10.41 8.58
C SER A 94 2.92 8.98 8.06
N PHE A 95 1.75 8.39 8.31
CA PHE A 95 1.37 7.07 7.79
C PHE A 95 1.35 7.09 6.26
N VAL A 96 0.64 8.04 5.65
CA VAL A 96 0.55 8.16 4.18
C VAL A 96 1.95 8.30 3.55
N LEU A 97 2.83 9.12 4.13
CA LEU A 97 4.21 9.24 3.62
C LEU A 97 5.00 7.93 3.75
N SER A 98 4.86 7.23 4.89
CA SER A 98 5.50 5.94 5.12
C SER A 98 5.05 4.90 4.10
N GLU A 99 3.74 4.84 3.82
CA GLU A 99 3.13 3.93 2.85
C GLU A 99 3.54 4.25 1.42
N ILE A 100 3.59 5.54 1.03
CA ILE A 100 4.07 5.93 -0.31
C ILE A 100 5.51 5.44 -0.50
N LYS A 101 6.40 5.63 0.48
CA LYS A 101 7.79 5.15 0.40
C LYS A 101 7.86 3.64 0.23
N THR A 102 7.09 2.91 1.04
CA THR A 102 7.02 1.44 0.96
C THR A 102 6.47 0.99 -0.40
N ALA A 103 5.42 1.64 -0.92
CA ALA A 103 4.85 1.35 -2.23
C ALA A 103 5.86 1.60 -3.37
N PHE A 104 6.65 2.67 -3.30
CA PHE A 104 7.73 2.92 -4.27
C PHE A 104 8.83 1.86 -4.21
N GLN A 105 9.22 1.42 -3.01
CA GLN A 105 10.21 0.35 -2.84
C GLN A 105 9.72 -0.97 -3.44
N ILE A 106 8.49 -1.35 -3.13
CA ILE A 106 7.86 -2.56 -3.68
C ILE A 106 7.75 -2.46 -5.20
N GLY A 107 7.25 -1.32 -5.72
CA GLY A 107 7.14 -1.08 -7.15
C GLY A 107 8.49 -1.17 -7.88
N PHE A 108 9.55 -0.64 -7.28
CA PHE A 108 10.91 -0.75 -7.82
C PHE A 108 11.39 -2.20 -7.89
N ILE A 109 11.21 -2.97 -6.81
CA ILE A 109 11.61 -4.39 -6.76
C ILE A 109 10.87 -5.22 -7.82
N ILE A 110 9.55 -4.99 -7.97
CA ILE A 110 8.73 -5.67 -8.99
C ILE A 110 9.17 -5.28 -10.40
N PHE A 111 9.59 -4.02 -10.59
CA PHE A 111 9.98 -3.51 -11.91
C PHE A 111 11.32 -4.08 -12.42
N LEU A 112 12.27 -4.40 -11.52
CA LEU A 112 13.61 -4.90 -11.87
C LEU A 112 13.64 -6.09 -12.86
N PRO A 113 12.93 -7.22 -12.63
CA PRO A 113 12.98 -8.34 -13.57
C PRO A 113 12.48 -7.97 -14.97
N PHE A 114 11.49 -7.09 -15.08
CA PHE A 114 10.96 -6.62 -16.37
C PHE A 114 11.93 -5.69 -17.08
N LEU A 115 12.65 -4.86 -16.34
CA LEU A 115 13.71 -4.00 -16.89
C LEU A 115 14.85 -4.84 -17.47
N VAL A 116 15.23 -5.95 -16.82
CA VAL A 116 16.21 -6.89 -17.38
C VAL A 116 15.74 -7.46 -18.71
N ILE A 117 14.47 -7.88 -18.81
CA ILE A 117 13.89 -8.36 -20.07
C ILE A 117 13.95 -7.29 -21.16
N ASP A 118 13.64 -6.03 -20.84
CA ASP A 118 13.71 -4.94 -21.82
C ASP A 118 15.12 -4.72 -22.35
N ILE A 119 16.13 -4.72 -21.47
CA ILE A 119 17.54 -4.52 -21.84
C ILE A 119 18.01 -5.68 -22.74
N VAL A 120 17.68 -6.93 -22.38
CA VAL A 120 18.06 -8.12 -23.14
C VAL A 120 17.35 -8.16 -24.50
N ALA A 121 16.04 -7.89 -24.55
CA ALA A 121 15.31 -7.86 -25.81
C ALA A 121 15.86 -6.78 -26.76
N SER A 122 16.21 -5.61 -26.21
CA SER A 122 16.80 -4.51 -26.98
C SER A 122 18.17 -4.88 -27.53
N SER A 123 19.05 -5.49 -26.72
CA SER A 123 20.39 -5.86 -27.17
C SER A 123 20.37 -6.94 -28.27
N VAL A 124 19.45 -7.91 -28.17
CA VAL A 124 19.27 -8.94 -29.21
C VAL A 124 18.75 -8.34 -30.51
N LEU A 125 17.77 -7.43 -30.46
CA LEU A 125 17.26 -6.77 -31.66
C LEU A 125 18.31 -5.91 -32.37
N MET A 126 19.12 -5.19 -31.59
CA MET A 126 20.25 -4.41 -32.11
C MET A 126 21.28 -5.33 -32.78
N ALA A 127 21.60 -6.48 -32.18
CA ALA A 127 22.52 -7.46 -32.76
C ALA A 127 22.01 -8.08 -34.08
N MET A 128 20.69 -8.22 -34.25
CA MET A 128 20.05 -8.69 -35.49
C MET A 128 19.94 -7.59 -36.57
N GLY A 129 20.37 -6.36 -36.29
CA GLY A 129 20.26 -5.23 -37.22
C GLY A 129 18.84 -4.67 -37.36
N MET A 130 17.88 -5.10 -36.52
CA MET A 130 16.49 -4.66 -36.58
C MET A 130 16.25 -3.38 -35.77
N MET A 131 16.93 -2.30 -36.16
CA MET A 131 16.85 -1.00 -35.46
C MET A 131 15.47 -0.32 -35.53
N MET A 132 14.65 -0.70 -36.51
CA MET A 132 13.33 -0.08 -36.76
C MET A 132 12.19 -0.72 -35.97
N LEU A 133 12.41 -1.90 -35.37
CA LEU A 133 11.39 -2.55 -34.55
C LEU A 133 11.51 -2.06 -33.10
N PRO A 134 10.45 -1.48 -32.51
CA PRO A 134 10.47 -1.07 -31.11
C PRO A 134 10.70 -2.29 -30.21
N PRO A 135 11.76 -2.31 -29.36
CA PRO A 135 12.06 -3.45 -28.50
C PRO A 135 10.92 -3.87 -27.56
N VAL A 136 10.08 -2.91 -27.20
CA VAL A 136 8.88 -3.12 -26.38
C VAL A 136 7.93 -4.15 -26.99
N ILE A 137 7.79 -4.20 -28.33
CA ILE A 137 6.86 -5.14 -28.98
C ILE A 137 7.30 -6.59 -28.74
N ILE A 138 8.61 -6.83 -28.73
CA ILE A 138 9.18 -8.17 -28.50
C ILE A 138 9.26 -8.48 -27.00
N SER A 139 9.60 -7.49 -26.15
CA SER A 139 9.70 -7.72 -24.71
C SER A 139 8.35 -7.96 -24.05
N MET A 140 7.27 -7.35 -24.51
CA MET A 140 5.93 -7.49 -23.92
C MET A 140 5.42 -8.93 -23.76
N PRO A 141 5.38 -9.80 -24.81
CA PRO A 141 4.95 -11.19 -24.64
C PRO A 141 5.87 -11.97 -23.68
N LEU A 142 7.18 -11.69 -23.66
CA LEU A 142 8.12 -12.31 -22.73
C LEU A 142 7.83 -11.92 -21.28
N LYS A 143 7.51 -10.64 -21.03
CA LYS A 143 7.11 -10.16 -19.69
C LYS A 143 5.83 -10.82 -19.21
N ILE A 144 4.82 -10.89 -20.08
CA ILE A 144 3.54 -11.55 -19.76
C ILE A 144 3.78 -13.03 -19.45
N MET A 145 4.57 -13.71 -20.29
CA MET A 145 4.94 -15.11 -20.07
C MET A 145 5.64 -15.30 -18.73
N LEU A 146 6.69 -14.51 -18.43
CA LEU A 146 7.37 -14.58 -17.14
C LEU A 146 6.38 -14.38 -15.98
N PHE A 147 5.55 -13.33 -16.05
CA PHE A 147 4.61 -12.98 -14.99
C PHE A 147 3.57 -14.07 -14.73
N VAL A 148 3.08 -14.73 -15.78
CA VAL A 148 2.15 -15.86 -15.66
C VAL A 148 2.87 -17.11 -15.14
N LEU A 149 4.08 -17.40 -15.64
CA LEU A 149 4.86 -18.58 -15.24
C LEU A 149 5.23 -18.61 -13.75
N VAL A 150 5.47 -17.44 -13.17
CA VAL A 150 5.79 -17.32 -11.74
C VAL A 150 4.56 -17.16 -10.86
N ASP A 151 3.35 -17.24 -11.43
CA ASP A 151 2.09 -16.90 -10.75
C ASP A 151 2.15 -15.52 -10.07
N GLY A 152 2.52 -14.51 -10.86
CA GLY A 152 2.84 -13.17 -10.38
C GLY A 152 1.71 -12.51 -9.60
N TRP A 153 0.45 -12.75 -9.95
CA TRP A 153 -0.69 -12.20 -9.20
C TRP A 153 -0.75 -12.74 -7.77
N SER A 154 -0.62 -14.06 -7.58
CA SER A 154 -0.61 -14.67 -6.25
C SER A 154 0.59 -14.21 -5.43
N LEU A 155 1.77 -14.08 -6.06
CA LEU A 155 2.97 -13.55 -5.39
C LEU A 155 2.78 -12.10 -4.93
N LEU A 156 2.21 -11.23 -5.78
CA LEU A 156 1.96 -9.84 -5.45
C LEU A 156 0.96 -9.71 -4.31
N VAL A 157 -0.21 -10.35 -4.44
CA VAL A 157 -1.26 -10.30 -3.42
C VAL A 157 -0.77 -10.90 -2.11
N GLY A 158 -0.14 -12.08 -2.16
CA GLY A 158 0.40 -12.75 -0.97
C GLY A 158 1.49 -11.93 -0.27
N SER A 159 2.36 -11.26 -1.03
CA SER A 159 3.40 -10.39 -0.44
C SER A 159 2.81 -9.13 0.17
N MET A 160 1.79 -8.53 -0.45
CA MET A 160 1.10 -7.37 0.13
C MET A 160 0.41 -7.73 1.45
N VAL A 161 -0.37 -8.81 1.49
CA VAL A 161 -1.06 -9.23 2.72
C VAL A 161 -0.06 -9.52 3.85
N LYS A 162 1.05 -10.20 3.55
CA LYS A 162 2.12 -10.46 4.53
C LYS A 162 2.88 -9.22 4.98
N SER A 163 2.90 -8.16 4.17
CA SER A 163 3.58 -6.91 4.52
C SER A 163 2.78 -6.09 5.54
N PHE A 164 1.46 -6.25 5.59
CA PHE A 164 0.59 -5.53 6.53
C PHE A 164 0.25 -6.35 7.79
N GLY A 165 0.32 -7.69 7.69
CA GLY A 165 -0.01 -8.64 8.76
C GLY A 165 1.15 -8.98 9.68
#